data_AF-A0A8S9W554-F1
#
_entry.id   AF-A0A8S9W554-F1
#
_cell.length_a   1.000
_cell.length_b   1.000
_cell.length_c   1.000
_cell.angle_alpha   90.00
_cell.angle_beta   90.00
_cell.angle_gamma   90.00
#
_symmetry.space_group_name_H-M   'P 1'
#
loop_
_entity.id
_entity.type
_entity.pdbx_description
1 polymer ?
#
loop_
_entity_poly.entity_id
_entity_poly.type
_entity_poly.pdbx_seq_one_letter_code
_entity_poly.pdbx_strand_id
1 'polypeptide(L)' 'YIEGNIHTDERMKEIVDALEHLGLKDRLHLEWVSAAEGKKFQETITDFVEKIRALGPNPLKEKAKEE' A
#
# COMPACT_ATOMS: atom_id res chain seq x y z
N TYR A 1 1.17 18.20 -13.47
CA TYR A 1 2.33 17.88 -12.61
C TYR A 1 2.32 18.68 -11.31
N ILE A 2 1.88 19.95 -11.31
CA ILE A 2 1.90 20.82 -10.11
C ILE A 2 1.07 20.25 -8.95
N GLU A 3 -0.13 19.72 -9.21
CA GLU A 3 -1.07 19.27 -8.17
C GLU A 3 -1.31 17.74 -8.18
N GLY A 4 -0.51 17.00 -8.96
CA GLY A 4 -0.76 15.56 -9.17
C GLY A 4 -0.65 14.73 -7.88
N ASN A 5 0.27 15.11 -7.01
CA ASN A 5 0.43 14.49 -5.69
C ASN A 5 -0.77 14.78 -4.76
N ILE A 6 -1.33 15.99 -4.80
CA ILE A 6 -2.49 16.38 -3.99
C ILE A 6 -3.71 15.53 -4.37
N HIS A 7 -4.01 15.44 -5.67
CA HIS A 7 -5.11 14.57 -6.13
C HIS A 7 -4.87 13.09 -5.84
N THR A 8 -3.61 12.66 -5.82
CA THR A 8 -3.26 11.28 -5.46
C THR A 8 -3.50 11.03 -3.98
N ASP A 9 -3.13 11.96 -3.10
CA ASP A 9 -3.39 11.86 -1.65
C ASP A 9 -4.88 11.71 -1.35
N GLU A 10 -5.73 12.50 -2.01
CA GLU A 10 -7.19 12.41 -1.89
C GLU A 10 -7.71 11.04 -2.33
N ARG A 11 -7.30 10.55 -3.51
CA ARG A 11 -7.72 9.23 -4.02
C ARG A 11 -7.25 8.08 -3.14
N MET A 12 -6.04 8.18 -2.60
CA MET A 12 -5.47 7.10 -1.79
C MET A 12 -6.21 6.92 -0.47
N LYS A 13 -6.81 7.99 0.10
CA LYS A 13 -7.69 7.87 1.28
C LYS A 13 -8.90 6.99 0.98
N GLU A 14 -9.59 7.26 -0.14
CA GLU A 14 -10.76 6.47 -0.56
C GLU A 14 -10.39 5.01 -0.84
N ILE A 15 -9.22 4.77 -1.45
CA ILE A 15 -8.73 3.41 -1.74
C ILE A 15 -8.39 2.67 -0.45
N VAL A 16 -7.71 3.32 0.52
CA VAL A 16 -7.39 2.72 1.82
C VAL A 16 -8.68 2.27 2.50
N ASP A 17 -9.68 3.15 2.58
CA ASP A 17 -10.98 2.83 3.18
C ASP A 17 -11.64 1.64 2.46
N ALA A 18 -11.67 1.64 1.12
CA ALA A 18 -12.24 0.53 0.35
C ALA A 18 -11.51 -0.80 0.58
N LEU A 19 -10.18 -0.79 0.67
CA LEU A 19 -9.38 -1.98 0.95
C LEU A 19 -9.61 -2.52 2.37
N GLU A 20 -9.84 -1.65 3.35
CA GLU A 20 -10.21 -2.08 4.70
C GLU A 20 -11.54 -2.87 4.69
N HIS A 21 -12.55 -2.41 3.96
CA HIS A 21 -13.83 -3.11 3.81
C HIS A 21 -13.69 -4.48 3.12
N LEU A 22 -12.68 -4.65 2.26
CA LEU A 22 -12.35 -5.92 1.62
C LEU A 22 -11.50 -6.86 2.49
N GLY A 23 -11.15 -6.47 3.72
CA GLY A 23 -10.27 -7.23 4.60
C GLY A 23 -8.79 -7.18 4.18
N LEU A 24 -8.41 -6.15 3.41
CA LEU A 24 -7.06 -5.90 2.91
C LEU A 24 -6.37 -4.73 3.63
N LYS A 25 -6.80 -4.44 4.87
CA LYS A 25 -6.18 -3.44 5.74
C LYS A 25 -4.66 -3.64 5.76
N ASP A 26 -3.93 -2.52 5.82
CA ASP A 26 -2.48 -2.50 5.97
C ASP A 26 -1.65 -3.06 4.78
N ARG A 27 -2.31 -3.48 3.69
CA ARG A 27 -1.66 -4.00 2.47
C ARG A 27 -1.43 -2.96 1.37
N LEU A 28 -1.68 -1.68 1.67
CA LEU A 28 -1.38 -0.53 0.81
C LEU A 28 -0.56 0.49 1.61
N HIS A 29 0.43 1.12 0.98
CA HIS A 29 1.25 2.15 1.58
C HIS A 29 1.60 3.23 0.53
N LEU A 30 1.32 4.48 0.84
CA LEU A 30 1.70 5.65 0.04
C LEU A 30 2.87 6.34 0.72
N GLU A 31 3.94 6.60 -0.02
CA GLU A 31 5.10 7.34 0.45
C GLU A 31 5.61 8.29 -0.65
N TRP A 32 6.02 9.49 -0.24
CA TRP A 32 6.58 10.50 -1.14
C TRP A 32 8.10 10.44 -1.08
N VAL A 33 8.72 10.11 -2.21
CA VAL A 33 10.18 9.95 -2.29
C VAL A 33 10.71 10.78 -3.45
N SER A 34 11.65 11.68 -3.17
CA SER A 34 12.35 12.47 -4.17
C SER A 34 13.53 11.71 -4.78
N ALA A 35 14.09 12.23 -5.88
CA ALA A 35 15.21 11.60 -6.59
C ALA A 35 16.49 11.46 -5.74
N ALA A 36 16.66 12.28 -4.69
CA ALA A 36 17.83 12.24 -3.82
C ALA A 36 17.66 11.28 -2.62
N GLU A 37 16.47 10.76 -2.39
CA GLU A 37 16.11 10.01 -1.18
C GLU A 37 16.24 8.49 -1.35
N GLY A 38 17.35 8.03 -1.94
CA GLY A 38 17.58 6.60 -2.19
C GLY A 38 17.55 5.73 -0.93
N LYS A 39 18.10 6.23 0.19
CA LYS A 39 18.06 5.53 1.48
C LYS A 39 16.64 5.38 2.03
N LYS A 40 15.84 6.45 1.95
CA LYS A 40 14.43 6.42 2.36
C LYS A 40 13.66 5.41 1.52
N PHE A 41 13.84 5.42 0.20
CA PHE A 41 13.21 4.43 -0.68
C PHE A 41 13.52 2.99 -0.26
N GLN A 42 14.81 2.70 -0.03
CA GLN A 42 15.25 1.37 0.39
C GLN A 42 14.58 0.95 1.71
N GLU A 43 14.58 1.84 2.71
CA GLU A 43 13.97 1.58 4.02
C GLU A 43 12.46 1.36 3.89
N THR A 44 11.74 2.26 3.20
CA THR A 44 10.30 2.15 2.96
C THR A 44 9.91 0.82 2.30
N ILE A 45 10.65 0.39 1.27
CA ILE A 45 10.37 -0.88 0.58
C ILE A 45 10.68 -2.08 1.49
N THR A 46 11.79 -2.03 2.24
CA THR A 46 12.19 -3.11 3.15
C THR A 46 11.13 -3.32 4.23
N ASP A 47 10.74 -2.25 4.91
CA ASP A 47 9.74 -2.28 5.98
C ASP A 47 8.38 -2.74 5.46
N PHE A 48 7.98 -2.26 4.27
CA PHE A 48 6.70 -2.66 3.68
C PHE A 48 6.69 -4.14 3.27
N VAL A 49 7.79 -4.66 2.74
CA VAL A 49 7.92 -6.10 2.43
C VAL A 49 7.84 -6.94 3.70
N GLU A 50 8.50 -6.55 4.79
CA GLU A 50 8.41 -7.23 6.07
C GLU A 50 6.98 -7.22 6.62
N LYS A 51 6.30 -6.07 6.54
CA LYS A 51 4.89 -5.94 6.91
C LYS A 51 3.99 -6.88 6.12
N ILE A 52 4.14 -6.94 4.79
CA ILE A 52 3.35 -7.84 3.95
C ILE A 52 3.64 -9.32 4.26
N ARG A 53 4.90 -9.68 4.53
CA ARG A 53 5.27 -11.04 4.95
C ARG A 53 4.61 -11.42 6.28
N ALA A 54 4.59 -10.52 7.25
CA ALA A 54 3.95 -10.73 8.56
C ALA A 54 2.42 -10.88 8.44
N LEU A 55 1.77 -10.14 7.53
CA LEU A 55 0.34 -10.25 7.27
C LEU A 55 -0.05 -11.57 6.54
N GLY A 56 0.92 -12.28 5.97
CA GLY A 56 0.69 -13.54 5.27
C GLY A 56 -0.01 -13.38 3.90
N PRO A 57 -0.48 -14.49 3.30
CA PRO A 57 -1.07 -14.52 1.96
C PRO A 57 -2.28 -13.60 1.79
N ASN A 58 -2.56 -13.21 0.56
CA ASN A 58 -3.73 -12.37 0.24
C ASN A 58 -5.04 -13.14 0.56
N PRO A 59 -5.90 -12.64 1.47
CA PRO A 59 -7.12 -13.33 1.88
C PRO A 59 -8.14 -13.51 0.74
N LEU A 60 -8.12 -12.66 -0.29
CA LEU A 60 -9.01 -12.82 -1.45
C LEU A 60 -8.62 -14.02 -2.33
N LYS A 61 -7.34 -14.44 -2.29
CA LYS A 61 -6.88 -15.60 -3.05
C LYS A 61 -7.37 -16.92 -2.44
N GLU A 62 -7.57 -16.96 -1.12
CA GLU A 62 -8.12 -18.15 -0.47
C GLU A 62 -9.64 -18.25 -0.70
N LYS A 63 -10.39 -17.14 -0.64
CA LYS A 63 -11.82 -17.13 -1.00
C LYS A 63 -12.08 -17.65 -2.42
N ALA A 64 -11.24 -17.28 -3.39
CA ALA A 64 -11.36 -17.74 -4.78
C ALA A 64 -11.03 -19.23 -4.99
N LYS A 65 -10.51 -19.95 -3.99
CA LYS A 65 -10.31 -21.41 -4.05
C LYS A 65 -11.44 -22.20 -3.38
N GLU A 66 -12.23 -21.55 -2.52
CA GLU A 66 -13.35 -22.15 -1.81
C GLU A 66 -14.66 -22.09 -2.62
N GLU A 67 -14.73 -21.19 -3.62
CA GLU A 67 -15.75 -21.13 -4.68
C GLU A 67 -15.38 -21.98 -5.90
#